data_AF-A0A6C0INF5-F1
#
_entry.id   AF-A0A6C0INF5-F1
#
_cell.length_a   1.000
_cell.length_b   1.000
_cell.length_c   1.000
_cell.angle_alpha   90.00
_cell.angle_beta   90.00
_cell.angle_gamma   90.00
#
_symmetry.space_group_name_H-M   'P 1'
#
loop_
_entity.id
_entity.type
_entity.pdbx_description
1 polymer ?
#
loop_
_entity_poly.entity_id
_entity_poly.type
_entity_poly.pdbx_seq_one_letter_code
_entity_poly.pdbx_strand_id
1 'polypeptide(L)'
;MKTFIISLNNPKMEKNWNQYFFNFILRNMDKPWNWGVLSMNPSITWEIVEENPDKPWNWYWLSGNASITCEIVEANPDKPWSWFYLSRNPSITWEFVEANPDKPWSWNGLSQNPSITWKIVEANLDKRWDWNYLSMNTSITWEFVEANPDKSWDWYDLSRNPSITWAIVEANPDKHWNWDYMSSNPNITWEIIEANPDKPWDWSGLSRNPSITWAIVEANPDKPWNWYYLSNNPSITFEIVEANSDKPWNWNSLSRNPSITFEIVESNPDKPWDWEVLSRNKYTKEKEEFEKRVSHQKFIQENILEELVKAYMHPKRIVMLLDMGYEIEELDDIM
;
A
#
# COMPACT_ATOMS: atom_id res chain seq x y z
N MET A 1 6.98 -27.09 19.73
CA MET A 1 7.28 -25.88 20.53
C MET A 1 6.76 -24.68 19.73
N LYS A 2 6.07 -23.74 20.39
CA LYS A 2 5.22 -22.71 19.75
C LYS A 2 6.03 -21.76 18.84
N THR A 3 5.54 -21.53 17.62
CA THR A 3 6.03 -20.54 16.67
C THR A 3 5.80 -19.12 17.21
N PHE A 4 6.87 -18.39 17.50
CA PHE A 4 6.80 -16.94 17.74
C PHE A 4 7.01 -16.23 16.40
N ILE A 5 5.93 -15.76 15.80
CA ILE A 5 5.98 -14.75 14.75
C ILE A 5 6.34 -13.43 15.46
N ILE A 6 7.55 -12.91 15.26
CA ILE A 6 7.85 -11.53 15.63
C ILE A 6 7.11 -10.66 14.62
N SER A 7 5.91 -10.24 14.99
CA SER A 7 5.19 -9.14 14.35
C SER A 7 6.10 -7.92 14.29
N LEU A 8 6.26 -7.34 13.09
CA LEU A 8 6.94 -6.05 12.88
C LEU A 8 6.23 -4.89 13.61
N ASN A 9 5.01 -5.11 14.10
CA ASN A 9 4.32 -4.23 15.03
C ASN A 9 4.41 -4.85 16.42
N ASN A 10 5.44 -4.49 17.17
CA ASN A 10 5.50 -4.77 18.60
C ASN A 10 4.88 -3.55 19.32
N PRO A 11 3.67 -3.66 19.89
CA PRO A 11 2.96 -2.52 20.49
C PRO A 11 3.75 -1.85 21.62
N LYS A 12 4.62 -2.60 22.32
CA LYS A 12 5.51 -2.04 23.33
C LYS A 12 6.63 -1.18 22.73
N MET A 13 7.16 -1.54 21.56
CA MET A 13 8.19 -0.76 20.86
C MET A 13 7.61 0.52 20.26
N GLU A 14 6.43 0.47 19.68
CA GLU A 14 5.71 1.65 19.18
C GLU A 14 5.36 2.61 20.32
N LYS A 15 4.86 2.09 21.45
CA LYS A 15 4.60 2.89 22.65
C LYS A 15 5.87 3.57 23.18
N ASN A 16 7.00 2.86 23.19
CA ASN A 16 8.30 3.41 23.59
C ASN A 16 8.77 4.51 22.63
N TRP A 17 8.53 4.35 21.33
CA TRP A 17 8.86 5.35 20.32
C TRP A 17 8.03 6.63 20.46
N ASN A 18 6.71 6.52 20.61
CA ASN A 18 5.81 7.67 20.74
C ASN A 18 6.18 8.51 21.97
N GLN A 19 6.46 7.86 23.09
CA GLN A 19 6.93 8.55 24.29
C GLN A 19 8.30 9.20 24.09
N TYR A 20 9.24 8.52 23.43
CA TYR A 20 10.55 9.08 23.12
C TYR A 20 10.43 10.30 22.21
N PHE A 21 9.60 10.23 21.17
CA PHE A 21 9.34 11.31 20.22
C PHE A 21 8.76 12.53 20.93
N PHE A 22 7.77 12.33 21.79
CA PHE A 22 7.21 13.44 22.54
C PHE A 22 8.19 14.01 23.58
N ASN A 23 8.97 13.15 24.26
CA ASN A 23 10.05 13.61 25.14
C ASN A 23 11.11 14.43 24.40
N PHE A 24 11.41 14.09 23.14
CA PHE A 24 12.31 14.88 22.30
C PHE A 24 11.72 16.28 22.02
N ILE A 25 10.43 16.38 21.72
CA ILE A 25 9.74 17.67 21.56
C ILE A 25 9.86 18.48 22.86
N LEU A 26 9.56 17.86 24.02
CA LEU A 26 9.64 18.51 25.33
C LEU A 26 11.04 19.04 25.66
N ARG A 27 12.09 18.31 25.28
CA ARG A 27 13.49 18.73 25.47
C ARG A 27 13.92 19.88 24.55
N ASN A 28 13.17 20.14 23.49
CA ASN A 28 13.48 21.14 22.47
C ASN A 28 12.33 22.16 22.34
N MET A 29 11.63 22.47 23.43
CA MET A 29 10.48 23.40 23.43
C MET A 29 10.84 24.84 23.06
N ASP A 30 12.13 25.19 23.04
CA ASP A 30 12.66 26.46 22.55
C ASP A 30 12.57 26.59 21.01
N LYS A 31 12.24 25.51 20.30
CA LYS A 31 12.06 25.51 18.84
C LYS A 31 10.60 25.83 18.45
N PRO A 32 10.38 26.43 17.27
CA PRO A 32 9.04 26.81 16.81
C PRO A 32 8.25 25.59 16.29
N TRP A 33 7.82 24.72 17.20
CA TRP A 33 7.02 23.54 16.85
C TRP A 33 5.65 23.93 16.28
N ASN A 34 5.31 23.37 15.12
CA ASN A 34 3.97 23.48 14.56
C ASN A 34 3.06 22.44 15.22
N TRP A 35 2.31 22.87 16.23
CA TRP A 35 1.41 22.01 16.97
C TRP A 35 0.24 21.46 16.16
N GLY A 36 -0.14 22.12 15.05
CA GLY A 36 -1.11 21.57 14.10
C GLY A 36 -0.60 20.31 13.43
N VAL A 37 0.65 20.35 12.95
CA VAL A 37 1.30 19.18 12.33
C VAL A 37 1.56 18.08 13.36
N LEU A 38 1.97 18.44 14.59
CA LEU A 38 2.13 17.48 15.67
C LEU A 38 0.81 16.78 16.03
N SER A 39 -0.29 17.53 16.06
CA SER A 39 -1.63 16.98 16.36
C SER A 39 -2.09 15.92 15.34
N MET A 40 -1.68 16.03 14.08
CA MET A 40 -1.97 15.04 13.05
C MET A 40 -0.98 13.86 13.04
N ASN A 41 0.14 13.97 13.77
CA ASN A 41 1.23 13.01 13.68
C ASN A 41 0.81 11.68 14.33
N PRO A 42 0.96 10.53 13.63
CA PRO A 42 0.60 9.21 14.17
C PRO A 42 1.35 8.83 15.45
N SER A 43 2.51 9.44 15.73
CA SER A 43 3.28 9.24 16.96
C SER A 43 2.76 10.06 18.15
N ILE A 44 1.80 10.96 17.94
CA ILE A 44 1.05 11.61 19.03
C ILE A 44 -0.22 10.79 19.27
N THR A 45 -0.17 9.97 20.32
CA THR A 45 -1.31 9.15 20.75
C THR A 45 -2.23 9.93 21.68
N TRP A 46 -3.45 9.42 21.90
CA TRP A 46 -4.35 10.01 22.87
C TRP A 46 -3.75 10.06 24.27
N GLU A 47 -3.00 9.04 24.72
CA GLU A 47 -2.37 9.06 26.04
C GLU A 47 -1.39 10.22 26.20
N ILE A 48 -0.62 10.55 25.16
CA ILE A 48 0.28 11.71 25.18
C ILE A 48 -0.51 13.01 25.31
N VAL A 49 -1.63 13.13 24.60
CA VAL A 49 -2.50 14.31 24.66
C VAL A 49 -3.14 14.45 26.05
N GLU A 50 -3.61 13.33 26.61
CA GLU A 50 -4.24 13.26 27.92
C GLU A 50 -3.26 13.58 29.06
N GLU A 51 -2.02 13.08 28.99
CA GLU A 51 -0.97 13.37 29.96
C GLU A 51 -0.44 14.81 29.86
N ASN A 52 -0.67 15.49 28.74
CA ASN A 52 -0.14 16.83 28.46
C ASN A 52 -1.23 17.81 27.96
N PRO A 53 -2.27 18.07 28.78
CA PRO A 53 -3.45 18.84 28.35
C PRO A 53 -3.17 20.35 28.19
N ASP A 54 -2.06 20.84 28.75
CA ASP A 54 -1.65 22.25 28.70
C ASP A 54 -0.97 22.64 27.37
N LYS A 55 -0.64 21.66 26.53
CA LYS A 55 -0.02 21.91 25.24
C LYS A 55 -1.04 22.39 24.22
N PRO A 56 -0.65 23.25 23.26
CA PRO A 56 -1.58 23.91 22.34
C PRO A 56 -2.00 22.97 21.20
N TRP A 57 -2.62 21.85 21.55
CA TRP A 57 -3.11 20.85 20.62
C TRP A 57 -4.16 21.45 19.68
N ASN A 58 -4.06 21.11 18.40
CA ASN A 58 -5.04 21.50 17.41
C ASN A 58 -6.10 20.39 17.29
N TRP A 59 -7.25 20.63 17.89
CA TRP A 59 -8.36 19.67 17.95
C TRP A 59 -8.98 19.32 16.61
N TYR A 60 -8.88 20.22 15.62
CA TYR A 60 -9.25 19.91 14.24
C TYR A 60 -8.39 18.75 13.74
N TRP A 61 -7.06 18.89 13.78
CA TRP A 61 -6.14 17.84 13.31
C TRP A 61 -6.11 16.59 14.19
N LEU A 62 -6.23 16.72 15.51
CA LEU A 62 -6.36 15.56 16.41
C LEU A 62 -7.59 14.73 16.07
N SER A 63 -8.73 15.35 15.75
CA SER A 63 -9.95 14.62 15.40
C SER A 63 -9.80 13.74 14.16
N GLY A 64 -8.86 14.05 13.27
CA GLY A 64 -8.52 13.24 12.11
C GLY A 64 -7.38 12.24 12.35
N ASN A 65 -6.77 12.25 13.54
CA ASN A 65 -5.66 11.37 13.88
C ASN A 65 -6.19 9.96 14.15
N ALA A 66 -5.57 8.95 13.53
CA ALA A 66 -5.98 7.55 13.66
C ALA A 66 -5.88 7.01 15.10
N SER A 67 -5.12 7.68 15.98
CA SER A 67 -5.07 7.33 17.41
C SER A 67 -6.35 7.69 18.17
N ILE A 68 -7.21 8.55 17.62
CA ILE A 68 -8.51 8.92 18.22
C ILE A 68 -9.57 7.91 17.80
N THR A 69 -9.93 7.01 18.73
CA THR A 69 -10.95 5.97 18.51
C THR A 69 -12.34 6.39 18.97
N CYS A 70 -13.36 5.60 18.62
CA CYS A 70 -14.74 5.78 19.09
C CYS A 70 -14.82 5.87 20.62
N GLU A 71 -14.12 4.97 21.33
CA GLU A 71 -14.10 4.91 22.79
C GLU A 71 -13.49 6.17 23.40
N ILE A 72 -12.45 6.73 22.78
CA ILE A 72 -11.82 7.97 23.24
C ILE A 72 -12.80 9.15 23.11
N VAL A 73 -13.50 9.26 21.97
CA VAL A 73 -14.48 10.32 21.74
C VAL A 73 -15.64 10.20 22.73
N GLU A 74 -16.11 8.98 22.98
CA GLU A 74 -17.20 8.70 23.93
C GLU A 74 -16.81 8.99 25.38
N ALA A 75 -15.60 8.61 25.78
CA ALA A 75 -15.07 8.86 27.13
C ALA A 75 -14.77 10.35 27.39
N ASN A 76 -14.59 11.16 26.33
CA ASN A 76 -14.17 12.55 26.43
C ASN A 76 -15.12 13.51 25.66
N PRO A 77 -16.41 13.59 26.05
CA PRO A 77 -17.42 14.36 25.32
C PRO A 77 -17.27 15.88 25.47
N ASP A 78 -16.50 16.35 26.46
CA ASP A 78 -16.23 17.76 26.74
C ASP A 78 -15.18 18.37 25.80
N LYS A 79 -14.43 17.53 25.07
CA LYS A 79 -13.36 18.01 24.19
C LYS A 79 -13.93 18.63 22.92
N PRO A 80 -13.28 19.66 22.36
CA PRO A 80 -13.77 20.38 21.19
C PRO A 80 -13.48 19.60 19.89
N TRP A 81 -14.02 18.38 19.79
CA TRP A 81 -13.87 17.52 18.63
C TRP A 81 -14.42 18.18 17.36
N SER A 82 -13.64 18.07 16.28
CA SER A 82 -14.10 18.43 14.94
C SER A 82 -14.84 17.25 14.33
N TRP A 83 -16.16 17.32 14.33
CA TRP A 83 -17.01 16.30 13.71
C TRP A 83 -16.79 16.13 12.22
N PHE A 84 -16.35 17.17 11.51
CA PHE A 84 -15.93 17.05 10.11
C PHE A 84 -14.79 16.04 9.95
N TYR A 85 -13.78 16.10 10.83
CA TYR A 85 -12.65 15.19 10.75
C TYR A 85 -12.87 13.85 11.42
N LEU A 86 -13.63 13.79 12.52
CA LEU A 86 -14.10 12.51 13.05
C LEU A 86 -14.87 11.74 11.97
N SER A 87 -15.70 12.42 11.19
CA SER A 87 -16.43 11.78 10.08
C SER A 87 -15.51 11.10 9.06
N ARG A 88 -14.30 11.63 8.84
CA ARG A 88 -13.30 11.08 7.89
C ARG A 88 -12.30 10.14 8.56
N ASN A 89 -12.32 10.03 9.88
CA ASN A 89 -11.31 9.33 10.64
C ASN A 89 -11.50 7.81 10.47
N PRO A 90 -10.46 7.06 10.06
CA PRO A 90 -10.56 5.61 9.87
C PRO A 90 -10.96 4.85 11.14
N SER A 91 -10.70 5.41 12.32
CA SER A 91 -11.03 4.80 13.61
C SER A 91 -12.47 5.05 14.08
N ILE A 92 -13.26 5.81 13.30
CA ILE A 92 -14.68 6.01 13.53
C ILE A 92 -15.48 5.02 12.68
N THR A 93 -16.29 4.18 13.34
CA THR A 93 -17.08 3.12 12.69
C THR A 93 -18.51 3.57 12.41
N TRP A 94 -19.20 2.85 11.53
CA TRP A 94 -20.61 3.12 11.25
C TRP A 94 -21.51 2.87 12.46
N GLU A 95 -21.24 1.83 13.25
CA GLU A 95 -21.99 1.51 14.46
C GLU A 95 -21.94 2.67 15.45
N PHE A 96 -20.79 3.34 15.57
CA PHE A 96 -20.65 4.52 16.41
C PHE A 96 -21.45 5.71 15.88
N VAL A 97 -21.48 5.90 14.55
CA VAL A 97 -22.29 6.94 13.90
C VAL A 97 -23.79 6.68 14.12
N GLU A 98 -24.25 5.44 13.98
CA GLU A 98 -25.65 5.05 14.21
C GLU A 98 -26.08 5.20 15.68
N ALA A 99 -25.18 4.87 16.61
CA ALA A 99 -25.44 5.03 18.04
C ALA A 99 -25.50 6.50 18.48
N ASN A 100 -24.91 7.42 17.69
CA ASN A 100 -24.79 8.85 18.01
C ASN A 100 -25.38 9.74 16.90
N PRO A 101 -26.68 9.64 16.59
CA PRO A 101 -27.29 10.34 15.46
C PRO A 101 -27.48 11.85 15.70
N ASP A 102 -27.40 12.31 16.96
CA ASP A 102 -27.51 13.72 17.36
C ASP A 102 -26.26 14.54 17.05
N LYS A 103 -25.14 13.87 16.77
CA LYS A 103 -23.86 14.54 16.52
C LYS A 103 -23.82 15.15 15.12
N PRO A 104 -23.10 16.27 14.93
CA PRO A 104 -23.07 16.99 13.66
C PRO A 104 -22.10 16.34 12.66
N TRP A 105 -22.38 15.09 12.30
CA TRP A 105 -21.61 14.32 11.32
C TRP A 105 -21.58 15.02 9.95
N SER A 106 -20.39 15.07 9.37
CA SER A 106 -20.18 15.52 7.99
C SER A 106 -20.40 14.34 7.04
N TRP A 107 -21.48 14.37 6.28
CA TRP A 107 -21.80 13.30 5.33
C TRP A 107 -20.80 13.20 4.17
N ASN A 108 -20.24 14.32 3.71
CA ASN A 108 -19.07 14.32 2.83
C ASN A 108 -17.92 13.54 3.46
N GLY A 109 -17.67 13.78 4.76
CA GLY A 109 -16.59 13.14 5.47
C GLY A 109 -16.81 11.63 5.63
N LEU A 110 -18.03 11.23 6.01
CA LEU A 110 -18.43 9.83 6.12
C LEU A 110 -18.37 9.11 4.76
N SER A 111 -18.70 9.79 3.66
CA SER A 111 -18.61 9.22 2.30
C SER A 111 -17.18 8.90 1.87
N GLN A 112 -16.17 9.54 2.50
CA GLN A 112 -14.76 9.26 2.28
C GLN A 112 -14.15 8.33 3.34
N ASN A 113 -14.92 7.98 4.37
CA ASN A 113 -14.40 7.24 5.50
C ASN A 113 -14.19 5.77 5.11
N PRO A 114 -12.97 5.22 5.26
CA PRO A 114 -12.68 3.85 4.84
C PRO A 114 -13.45 2.77 5.61
N SER A 115 -13.97 3.09 6.80
CA SER A 115 -14.82 2.19 7.59
C SER A 115 -16.27 2.17 7.11
N ILE A 116 -16.69 3.12 6.26
CA ILE A 116 -18.00 3.11 5.62
C ILE A 116 -17.93 2.26 4.35
N THR A 117 -18.31 1.00 4.50
CA THR A 117 -18.37 0.05 3.37
C THR A 117 -19.53 0.36 2.44
N TRP A 118 -19.44 -0.14 1.22
CA TRP A 118 -20.53 -0.01 0.25
C TRP A 118 -21.86 -0.60 0.75
N LYS A 119 -21.83 -1.73 1.47
CA LYS A 119 -23.03 -2.35 2.07
C LYS A 119 -23.74 -1.44 3.06
N ILE A 120 -22.98 -0.61 3.79
CA ILE A 120 -23.55 0.36 4.72
C ILE A 120 -24.32 1.43 3.96
N VAL A 121 -23.77 1.95 2.86
CA VAL A 121 -24.42 2.95 2.01
C VAL A 121 -25.71 2.39 1.43
N GLU A 122 -25.66 1.17 0.87
CA GLU A 122 -26.83 0.48 0.30
C GLU A 122 -27.95 0.26 1.33
N ALA A 123 -27.61 -0.07 2.58
CA ALA A 123 -28.59 -0.24 3.65
C ALA A 123 -29.18 1.10 4.16
N ASN A 124 -28.56 2.24 3.83
CA ASN A 124 -28.87 3.56 4.40
C ASN A 124 -28.98 4.64 3.32
N LEU A 125 -29.70 4.37 2.24
CA LEU A 125 -29.85 5.27 1.08
C LEU A 125 -30.63 6.56 1.38
N ASP A 126 -31.33 6.62 2.51
CA ASP A 126 -32.03 7.81 3.01
C ASP A 126 -31.07 8.91 3.52
N LYS A 127 -29.80 8.56 3.76
CA LYS A 127 -28.80 9.49 4.29
C LYS A 127 -28.24 10.42 3.21
N ARG A 128 -27.62 11.51 3.68
CA ARG A 128 -27.13 12.61 2.83
C ARG A 128 -25.76 12.34 2.22
N TRP A 129 -25.53 11.11 1.76
CA TRP A 129 -24.27 10.70 1.16
C TRP A 129 -23.82 11.64 0.05
N ASP A 130 -22.50 11.85 -0.04
CA ASP A 130 -21.87 12.59 -1.11
C ASP A 130 -21.48 11.62 -2.22
N TRP A 131 -22.30 11.59 -3.26
CA TRP A 131 -22.19 10.64 -4.36
C TRP A 131 -20.93 10.82 -5.20
N ASN A 132 -20.31 12.01 -5.20
CA ASN A 132 -19.03 12.20 -5.87
C ASN A 132 -17.93 11.41 -5.14
N TYR A 133 -17.84 11.54 -3.82
CA TYR A 133 -16.86 10.76 -3.04
C TYR A 133 -17.17 9.27 -3.04
N LEU A 134 -18.45 8.88 -3.00
CA LEU A 134 -18.80 7.47 -3.11
C LEU A 134 -18.39 6.90 -4.48
N SER A 135 -18.51 7.66 -5.57
CA SER A 135 -18.09 7.21 -6.91
C SER A 135 -16.60 6.80 -6.98
N MET A 136 -15.76 7.37 -6.10
CA MET A 136 -14.35 7.01 -5.96
C MET A 136 -14.13 5.64 -5.30
N ASN A 137 -15.15 5.07 -4.65
CA ASN A 137 -15.04 3.81 -3.96
C ASN A 137 -15.02 2.65 -4.96
N THR A 138 -13.88 1.96 -5.05
CA THR A 138 -13.65 0.87 -5.99
C THR A 138 -14.47 -0.40 -5.70
N SER A 139 -15.17 -0.46 -4.57
CA SER A 139 -16.06 -1.59 -4.22
C SER A 139 -17.48 -1.46 -4.75
N ILE A 140 -17.84 -0.32 -5.36
CA ILE A 140 -19.17 -0.12 -5.98
C ILE A 140 -19.30 -1.00 -7.22
N THR A 141 -20.42 -1.70 -7.34
CA THR A 141 -20.76 -2.53 -8.51
C THR A 141 -21.63 -1.76 -9.50
N TRP A 142 -21.57 -2.15 -10.77
CA TRP A 142 -22.41 -1.53 -11.81
C TRP A 142 -23.90 -1.74 -11.58
N GLU A 143 -24.31 -2.93 -11.13
CA GLU A 143 -25.72 -3.26 -10.89
C GLU A 143 -26.37 -2.27 -9.93
N PHE A 144 -25.60 -1.79 -8.95
CA PHE A 144 -26.09 -0.77 -8.03
C PHE A 144 -26.24 0.59 -8.69
N VAL A 145 -25.24 1.03 -9.46
CA VAL A 145 -25.27 2.30 -10.21
C VAL A 145 -26.50 2.32 -11.12
N GLU A 146 -26.75 1.20 -11.81
CA GLU A 146 -27.91 1.01 -12.68
C GLU A 146 -29.25 1.02 -11.91
N ALA A 147 -29.30 0.41 -10.72
CA ALA A 147 -30.49 0.41 -9.87
C ALA A 147 -30.81 1.78 -9.24
N ASN A 148 -29.85 2.71 -9.21
CA ASN A 148 -29.96 4.02 -8.58
C ASN A 148 -29.59 5.16 -9.55
N PRO A 149 -30.32 5.30 -10.68
CA PRO A 149 -29.96 6.24 -11.74
C PRO A 149 -30.24 7.71 -11.36
N ASP A 150 -31.01 7.96 -10.30
CA ASP A 150 -31.35 9.29 -9.79
C ASP A 150 -30.21 9.94 -8.98
N LYS A 151 -29.17 9.17 -8.64
CA LYS A 151 -28.05 9.67 -7.84
C LYS A 151 -27.05 10.41 -8.71
N SER A 152 -26.42 11.42 -8.12
CA SER A 152 -25.42 12.27 -8.77
C SER A 152 -24.06 11.57 -8.85
N TRP A 153 -24.00 10.48 -9.60
CA TRP A 153 -22.77 9.73 -9.84
C TRP A 153 -21.72 10.57 -10.56
N ASP A 154 -20.47 10.46 -10.13
CA ASP A 154 -19.33 11.03 -10.84
C ASP A 154 -18.82 10.02 -11.87
N TRP A 155 -19.15 10.27 -13.14
CA TRP A 155 -18.75 9.41 -14.26
C TRP A 155 -17.24 9.41 -14.51
N TYR A 156 -16.53 10.45 -14.08
CA TYR A 156 -15.07 10.48 -14.12
C TYR A 156 -14.53 9.38 -13.21
N ASP A 157 -14.88 9.38 -11.92
CA ASP A 157 -14.41 8.38 -10.98
C ASP A 157 -15.00 6.98 -11.18
N LEU A 158 -16.20 6.86 -11.75
CA LEU A 158 -16.72 5.54 -12.15
C LEU A 158 -15.94 4.93 -13.32
N SER A 159 -15.44 5.73 -14.27
CA SER A 159 -14.72 5.21 -15.45
C SER A 159 -13.45 4.43 -15.10
N ARG A 160 -12.82 4.76 -13.96
CA ARG A 160 -11.64 4.04 -13.44
C ARG A 160 -11.99 2.85 -12.54
N ASN A 161 -13.28 2.63 -12.24
CA ASN A 161 -13.69 1.58 -11.32
C ASN A 161 -13.51 0.19 -11.99
N PRO A 162 -12.84 -0.76 -11.33
CA PRO A 162 -12.66 -2.12 -11.85
C PRO A 162 -13.94 -2.92 -12.09
N SER A 163 -15.10 -2.47 -11.58
CA SER A 163 -16.40 -3.09 -11.87
C SER A 163 -16.98 -2.68 -13.22
N ILE A 164 -16.48 -1.60 -13.83
CA ILE A 164 -16.93 -1.16 -15.16
C ILE A 164 -16.23 -2.00 -16.23
N THR A 165 -17.02 -2.78 -16.96
CA THR A 165 -16.57 -3.61 -18.09
C THR A 165 -16.89 -2.92 -19.42
N TRP A 166 -16.26 -3.36 -20.50
CA TRP A 166 -16.59 -2.84 -21.83
C TRP A 166 -18.07 -3.06 -22.21
N ALA A 167 -18.66 -4.21 -21.86
CA ALA A 167 -20.07 -4.49 -22.13
C ALA A 167 -21.01 -3.46 -21.47
N ILE A 168 -20.66 -2.99 -20.27
CA ILE A 168 -21.38 -1.92 -19.58
C ILE A 168 -21.29 -0.60 -20.36
N VAL A 169 -20.09 -0.23 -20.80
CA VAL A 169 -19.85 1.00 -21.57
C VAL A 169 -20.62 0.97 -22.89
N GLU A 170 -20.60 -0.16 -23.59
CA GLU A 170 -21.31 -0.36 -24.85
C GLU A 170 -22.84 -0.29 -24.67
N ALA A 171 -23.37 -0.88 -23.59
CA ALA A 171 -24.79 -0.84 -23.28
C ALA A 171 -25.27 0.56 -22.83
N ASN A 172 -24.37 1.43 -22.38
CA ASN A 172 -24.68 2.74 -21.81
C ASN A 172 -23.89 3.88 -22.49
N PRO A 173 -24.10 4.08 -23.81
CA PRO A 173 -23.32 5.06 -24.59
C PRO A 173 -23.70 6.52 -24.28
N ASP A 174 -24.83 6.76 -23.60
CA ASP A 174 -25.29 8.09 -23.18
C ASP A 174 -24.53 8.64 -21.97
N LYS A 175 -23.76 7.79 -21.26
CA LYS A 175 -23.00 8.21 -20.09
C LYS A 175 -21.71 8.91 -20.46
N HIS A 176 -21.32 9.87 -19.64
CA HIS A 176 -20.11 10.68 -19.86
C HIS A 176 -18.84 9.98 -19.40
N TRP A 177 -18.55 8.82 -19.99
CA TRP A 177 -17.33 8.07 -19.71
C TRP A 177 -16.08 8.91 -19.96
N ASN A 178 -15.15 8.88 -19.01
CA ASN A 178 -13.85 9.53 -19.14
C ASN A 178 -12.84 8.59 -19.81
N TRP A 179 -12.41 8.96 -21.01
CA TRP A 179 -11.58 8.09 -21.84
C TRP A 179 -10.12 7.96 -21.41
N ASP A 180 -9.57 8.92 -20.64
CA ASP A 180 -8.24 8.74 -20.01
C ASP A 180 -8.29 7.58 -19.01
N TYR A 181 -9.32 7.56 -18.17
CA TYR A 181 -9.51 6.50 -17.19
C TYR A 181 -9.96 5.18 -17.80
N MET A 182 -10.86 5.21 -18.78
CA MET A 182 -11.22 3.99 -19.53
C MET A 182 -9.99 3.37 -20.20
N SER A 183 -9.15 4.18 -20.85
CA SER A 183 -7.91 3.68 -21.46
C SER A 183 -6.99 3.00 -20.45
N SER A 184 -6.95 3.46 -19.20
CA SER A 184 -6.13 2.83 -18.15
C SER A 184 -6.82 1.69 -17.40
N ASN A 185 -8.10 1.43 -17.67
CA ASN A 185 -8.90 0.44 -16.94
C ASN A 185 -8.50 -0.98 -17.34
N PRO A 186 -8.18 -1.88 -16.39
CA PRO A 186 -7.71 -3.24 -16.69
C PRO A 186 -8.72 -4.09 -17.47
N ASN A 187 -10.01 -3.75 -17.43
CA ASN A 187 -11.04 -4.44 -18.20
C ASN A 187 -11.08 -4.04 -19.69
N ILE A 188 -10.33 -3.02 -20.10
CA ILE A 188 -10.17 -2.65 -21.50
C ILE A 188 -8.96 -3.39 -22.07
N THR A 189 -9.23 -4.37 -22.94
CA THR A 189 -8.21 -5.16 -23.62
C THR A 189 -7.86 -4.57 -24.99
N TRP A 190 -6.77 -5.06 -25.59
CA TRP A 190 -6.38 -4.65 -26.93
C TRP A 190 -7.41 -5.01 -28.00
N GLU A 191 -8.06 -6.16 -27.88
CA GLU A 191 -9.13 -6.58 -28.81
C GLU A 191 -10.31 -5.62 -28.78
N ILE A 192 -10.66 -5.08 -27.61
CA ILE A 192 -11.71 -4.05 -27.48
C ILE A 192 -11.28 -2.77 -28.21
N ILE A 193 -10.03 -2.36 -28.06
CA ILE A 193 -9.48 -1.15 -28.69
C ILE A 193 -9.46 -1.29 -30.21
N GLU A 194 -9.00 -2.44 -30.73
CA GLU A 194 -8.99 -2.74 -32.17
C GLU A 194 -10.40 -2.81 -32.77
N ALA A 195 -11.36 -3.39 -32.04
CA ALA A 195 -12.74 -3.48 -32.50
C ALA A 195 -13.48 -2.12 -32.48
N ASN A 196 -12.98 -1.16 -31.71
CA ASN A 196 -13.63 0.14 -31.49
C ASN A 196 -12.66 1.32 -31.72
N PRO A 197 -12.11 1.47 -32.95
CA PRO A 197 -11.10 2.48 -33.25
C PRO A 197 -11.64 3.91 -33.32
N ASP A 198 -12.97 4.07 -33.38
CA ASP A 198 -13.66 5.38 -33.39
C ASP A 198 -13.72 6.04 -32.02
N LYS A 199 -13.47 5.27 -30.95
CA LYS A 199 -13.48 5.81 -29.59
C LYS A 199 -12.25 6.67 -29.31
N PRO A 200 -12.40 7.73 -28.50
CA PRO A 200 -11.32 8.67 -28.24
C PRO A 200 -10.36 8.14 -27.17
N TRP A 201 -9.75 6.98 -27.43
CA TRP A 201 -8.78 6.35 -26.54
C TRP A 201 -7.60 7.29 -26.25
N ASP A 202 -7.31 7.49 -24.96
CA ASP A 202 -6.08 8.16 -24.53
C ASP A 202 -4.89 7.20 -24.56
N TRP A 203 -3.88 7.51 -25.36
CA TRP A 203 -2.70 6.66 -25.53
C TRP A 203 -1.75 6.65 -24.34
N SER A 204 -1.79 7.66 -23.47
CA SER A 204 -1.04 7.65 -22.22
C SER A 204 -1.66 6.71 -21.19
N GLY A 205 -2.99 6.64 -21.15
CA GLY A 205 -3.78 5.65 -20.41
C GLY A 205 -3.58 4.23 -20.95
N LEU A 206 -3.58 4.06 -22.28
CA LEU A 206 -3.31 2.75 -22.89
C LEU A 206 -1.88 2.27 -22.59
N SER A 207 -0.88 3.15 -22.70
CA SER A 207 0.51 2.79 -22.43
C SER A 207 0.76 2.30 -20.99
N ARG A 208 -0.03 2.73 -20.01
CA ARG A 208 0.05 2.21 -18.62
C ARG A 208 -0.90 1.03 -18.36
N ASN A 209 -1.78 0.69 -19.30
CA ASN A 209 -2.79 -0.33 -19.09
C ASN A 209 -2.12 -1.72 -19.03
N PRO A 210 -2.37 -2.52 -17.98
CA PRO A 210 -1.74 -3.83 -17.82
C PRO A 210 -2.09 -4.83 -18.93
N SER A 211 -3.18 -4.61 -19.67
CA SER A 211 -3.60 -5.43 -20.81
C SER A 211 -2.79 -5.14 -22.08
N ILE A 212 -2.03 -4.05 -22.13
CA ILE A 212 -1.11 -3.73 -23.23
C ILE A 212 0.24 -4.40 -22.99
N THR A 213 0.55 -5.41 -23.81
CA THR A 213 1.81 -6.16 -23.77
C THR A 213 2.83 -5.60 -24.75
N TRP A 214 4.11 -5.95 -24.59
CA TRP A 214 5.12 -5.59 -25.59
C TRP A 214 4.79 -6.09 -27.01
N ALA A 215 4.25 -7.31 -27.14
CA ALA A 215 3.88 -7.86 -28.45
C ALA A 215 2.85 -6.98 -29.17
N ILE A 216 1.91 -6.38 -28.44
CA ILE A 216 0.94 -5.42 -28.98
C ILE A 216 1.64 -4.14 -29.47
N VAL A 217 2.55 -3.60 -28.65
CA VAL A 217 3.32 -2.39 -29.00
C VAL A 217 4.19 -2.63 -30.23
N GLU A 218 4.86 -3.77 -30.31
CA GLU A 218 5.72 -4.19 -31.42
C GLU A 218 4.93 -4.40 -32.72
N ALA A 219 3.74 -5.01 -32.63
CA ALA A 219 2.86 -5.20 -33.78
C ALA A 219 2.21 -3.90 -34.29
N ASN A 220 2.15 -2.86 -33.45
CA ASN A 220 1.47 -1.59 -33.74
C ASN A 220 2.41 -0.38 -33.50
N PRO A 221 3.54 -0.28 -34.23
CA PRO A 221 4.55 0.75 -33.98
C PRO A 221 4.14 2.15 -34.44
N ASP A 222 3.10 2.26 -35.28
CA ASP A 222 2.55 3.52 -35.80
C ASP A 222 1.69 4.26 -34.77
N LYS A 223 1.28 3.59 -33.70
CA LYS A 223 0.44 4.19 -32.65
C LYS A 223 1.26 5.13 -31.76
N PRO A 224 0.65 6.21 -31.26
CA PRO A 224 1.34 7.24 -30.48
C PRO A 224 1.56 6.80 -29.02
N TRP A 225 2.26 5.69 -28.83
CA TRP A 225 2.58 5.14 -27.52
C TRP A 225 3.37 6.14 -26.68
N ASN A 226 2.97 6.29 -25.42
CA ASN A 226 3.68 7.10 -24.45
C ASN A 226 4.75 6.26 -23.74
N TRP A 227 6.01 6.47 -24.11
CA TRP A 227 7.16 5.72 -23.59
C TRP A 227 7.44 5.94 -22.11
N TYR A 228 7.03 7.07 -21.53
CA TYR A 228 7.10 7.25 -20.07
C TYR A 228 6.23 6.20 -19.36
N TYR A 229 4.99 6.04 -19.81
CA TYR A 229 4.05 5.09 -19.21
C TYR A 229 4.32 3.64 -19.59
N LEU A 230 4.75 3.36 -20.83
CA LEU A 230 5.19 2.01 -21.22
C LEU A 230 6.38 1.56 -20.38
N SER A 231 7.38 2.42 -20.16
CA SER A 231 8.51 2.09 -19.30
C SER A 231 8.12 1.70 -17.88
N ASN A 232 6.99 2.18 -17.36
CA ASN A 232 6.49 1.78 -16.04
C ASN A 232 5.49 0.62 -16.10
N ASN A 233 5.08 0.18 -17.29
CA ASN A 233 4.08 -0.86 -17.45
C ASN A 233 4.62 -2.21 -16.98
N PRO A 234 3.92 -2.94 -16.09
CA PRO A 234 4.37 -4.25 -15.59
C PRO A 234 4.59 -5.31 -16.67
N SER A 235 4.02 -5.15 -17.87
CA SER A 235 4.23 -6.05 -19.00
C SER A 235 5.58 -5.87 -19.70
N ILE A 236 6.28 -4.76 -19.45
CA ILE A 236 7.60 -4.46 -20.02
C ILE A 236 8.67 -4.97 -19.05
N THR A 237 9.34 -6.06 -19.42
CA THR A 237 10.46 -6.61 -18.65
C THR A 237 11.80 -5.99 -19.07
N PHE A 238 12.85 -6.21 -18.29
CA PHE A 238 14.17 -5.70 -18.65
C PHE A 238 14.73 -6.37 -19.90
N GLU A 239 14.45 -7.65 -20.13
CA GLU A 239 14.86 -8.37 -21.35
C GLU A 239 14.27 -7.72 -22.60
N ILE A 240 13.02 -7.26 -22.54
CA ILE A 240 12.38 -6.49 -23.62
C ILE A 240 13.14 -5.19 -23.87
N VAL A 241 13.49 -4.47 -22.80
CA VAL A 241 14.24 -3.21 -22.88
C VAL A 241 15.62 -3.41 -23.50
N GLU A 242 16.32 -4.48 -23.11
CA GLU A 242 17.63 -4.82 -23.63
C GLU A 242 17.58 -5.21 -25.12
N ALA A 243 16.63 -6.08 -25.48
CA ALA A 243 16.43 -6.51 -26.87
C ALA A 243 16.00 -5.36 -27.80
N ASN A 244 15.37 -4.32 -27.24
CA ASN A 244 14.84 -3.17 -27.98
C ASN A 244 15.44 -1.86 -27.49
N SER A 245 16.76 -1.84 -27.32
CA SER A 245 17.51 -0.70 -26.76
C SER A 245 17.49 0.57 -27.63
N ASP A 246 17.06 0.47 -28.89
CA ASP A 246 16.87 1.61 -29.81
C ASP A 246 15.62 2.45 -29.47
N LYS A 247 14.72 1.91 -28.66
CA LYS A 247 13.47 2.59 -28.30
C LYS A 247 13.70 3.65 -27.23
N PRO A 248 12.88 4.71 -27.19
CA PRO A 248 13.07 5.85 -26.28
C PRO A 248 12.56 5.55 -24.87
N TRP A 249 13.07 4.47 -24.25
CA TRP A 249 12.72 4.08 -22.90
C TRP A 249 13.04 5.18 -21.88
N ASN A 250 12.10 5.43 -20.97
CA ASN A 250 12.28 6.36 -19.87
C ASN A 250 12.85 5.64 -18.65
N TRP A 251 14.15 5.87 -18.37
CA TRP A 251 14.85 5.17 -17.30
C TRP A 251 14.38 5.52 -15.88
N ASN A 252 13.93 6.74 -15.65
CA ASN A 252 13.29 7.11 -14.39
C ASN A 252 12.03 6.26 -14.13
N SER A 253 11.25 5.99 -15.18
CA SER A 253 10.04 5.16 -15.11
C SER A 253 10.34 3.67 -15.03
N LEU A 254 11.38 3.20 -15.74
CA LEU A 254 11.89 1.83 -15.59
C LEU A 254 12.38 1.56 -14.17
N SER A 255 13.07 2.51 -13.54
CA SER A 255 13.48 2.39 -12.13
C SER A 255 12.30 2.25 -11.15
N ARG A 256 11.08 2.64 -11.55
CA ARG A 256 9.83 2.41 -10.79
C ARG A 256 9.11 1.13 -11.17
N ASN A 257 9.51 0.48 -12.26
CA ASN A 257 8.79 -0.63 -12.82
C ASN A 257 8.93 -1.85 -11.89
N PRO A 258 7.81 -2.50 -11.50
CA PRO A 258 7.84 -3.65 -10.61
C PRO A 258 8.60 -4.88 -11.18
N SER A 259 8.89 -4.91 -12.48
CA SER A 259 9.70 -5.98 -13.09
C SER A 259 11.20 -5.77 -12.94
N ILE A 260 11.68 -4.60 -12.51
CA ILE A 260 13.10 -4.32 -12.32
C ILE A 260 13.52 -4.74 -10.91
N THR A 261 14.44 -5.70 -10.83
CA THR A 261 15.00 -6.23 -9.59
C THR A 261 16.38 -5.66 -9.29
N PHE A 262 16.88 -5.85 -8.07
CA PHE A 262 18.25 -5.45 -7.71
C PHE A 262 19.29 -6.19 -8.55
N GLU A 263 19.11 -7.47 -8.83
CA GLU A 263 20.04 -8.28 -9.62
C GLU A 263 20.18 -7.72 -11.05
N ILE A 264 19.07 -7.25 -11.62
CA ILE A 264 19.07 -6.57 -12.93
C ILE A 264 19.92 -5.28 -12.85
N VAL A 265 19.72 -4.46 -11.82
CA VAL A 265 20.47 -3.22 -11.65
C VAL A 265 21.96 -3.48 -11.41
N GLU A 266 22.30 -4.46 -10.57
CA GLU A 266 23.69 -4.85 -10.25
C GLU A 266 24.42 -5.44 -11.45
N SER A 267 23.73 -6.23 -12.26
CA SER A 267 24.29 -6.83 -13.48
C SER A 267 24.43 -5.83 -14.62
N ASN A 268 23.72 -4.70 -14.56
CA ASN A 268 23.68 -3.68 -15.59
C ASN A 268 23.98 -2.27 -15.03
N PRO A 269 25.16 -2.05 -14.42
CA PRO A 269 25.49 -0.80 -13.72
C PRO A 269 25.74 0.38 -14.66
N ASP A 270 25.93 0.12 -15.96
CA ASP A 270 26.15 1.11 -17.01
C ASP A 270 24.86 1.81 -17.47
N LYS A 271 23.69 1.26 -17.12
CA LYS A 271 22.41 1.85 -17.51
C LYS A 271 22.08 3.08 -16.67
N PRO A 272 21.38 4.08 -17.24
CA PRO A 272 21.09 5.34 -16.56
C PRO A 272 19.92 5.20 -15.57
N TRP A 273 20.03 4.25 -14.65
CA TRP A 273 19.09 4.03 -13.56
C TRP A 273 18.94 5.28 -12.70
N ASP A 274 17.70 5.54 -12.28
CA ASP A 274 17.43 6.57 -11.27
C ASP A 274 17.54 5.97 -9.87
N TRP A 275 18.67 6.24 -9.22
CA TRP A 275 19.00 5.73 -7.88
C TRP A 275 18.09 6.27 -6.77
N GLU A 276 17.60 7.51 -6.90
CA GLU A 276 16.65 8.07 -5.94
C GLU A 276 15.33 7.29 -6.00
N VAL A 277 14.88 6.99 -7.20
CA VAL A 277 13.67 6.23 -7.43
C VAL A 277 13.81 4.77 -7.03
N LEU A 278 14.92 4.11 -7.40
CA LEU A 278 15.21 2.73 -7.00
C LEU A 278 15.23 2.58 -5.48
N SER A 279 15.69 3.59 -4.74
CA SER A 279 15.66 3.58 -3.26
C SER A 279 14.25 3.54 -2.67
N ARG A 280 13.23 3.92 -3.46
CA ARG A 280 11.81 3.91 -3.08
C ARG A 280 11.06 2.68 -3.61
N ASN A 281 11.68 1.89 -4.47
CA ASN A 281 11.09 0.64 -4.94
C ASN A 281 11.02 -0.34 -3.75
N LYS A 282 9.88 -1.03 -3.61
CA LYS A 282 9.58 -1.80 -2.40
C LYS A 282 10.25 -3.17 -2.37
N TYR A 283 10.76 -3.66 -3.52
CA TYR A 283 11.41 -4.98 -3.70
C TYR A 283 10.74 -6.08 -2.87
N THR A 284 9.41 -6.11 -2.90
CA THR A 284 8.60 -6.79 -1.88
C THR A 284 8.83 -8.29 -1.86
N LYS A 285 9.06 -8.91 -3.02
CA LYS A 285 9.30 -10.36 -3.12
C LYS A 285 10.69 -10.73 -2.62
N GLU A 286 11.70 -9.95 -2.98
CA GLU A 286 13.09 -10.16 -2.61
C GLU A 286 13.31 -9.88 -1.12
N LYS A 287 12.59 -8.89 -0.57
CA LYS A 287 12.53 -8.64 0.87
C LYS A 287 11.93 -9.85 1.61
N GLU A 288 10.82 -10.41 1.14
CA GLU A 288 10.23 -11.62 1.73
C GLU A 288 11.19 -12.83 1.65
N GLU A 289 11.93 -12.99 0.54
CA GLU A 289 12.91 -14.06 0.39
C GLU A 289 14.15 -13.87 1.25
N PHE A 290 14.67 -12.64 1.35
CA PHE A 290 15.72 -12.29 2.29
C PHE A 290 15.30 -12.56 3.73
N GLU A 291 14.11 -12.13 4.14
CA GLU A 291 13.54 -12.39 5.47
C GLU A 291 13.38 -13.89 5.75
N LYS A 292 12.97 -14.69 4.75
CA LYS A 292 12.94 -16.16 4.84
C LYS A 292 14.34 -16.75 5.05
N ARG A 293 15.35 -16.30 4.30
CA ARG A 293 16.75 -16.77 4.45
C ARG A 293 17.30 -16.47 5.84
N VAL A 294 17.13 -15.24 6.31
CA VAL A 294 17.59 -14.81 7.64
C VAL A 294 16.87 -15.60 8.75
N SER A 295 15.56 -15.78 8.63
CA SER A 295 14.77 -16.56 9.59
C SER A 295 15.19 -18.04 9.61
N HIS A 296 15.47 -18.63 8.46
CA HIS A 296 15.96 -20.00 8.35
C HIS A 296 17.34 -20.16 8.98
N GLN A 297 18.28 -19.25 8.71
CA GLN A 297 19.61 -19.26 9.30
C GLN A 297 19.56 -19.14 10.83
N LYS A 298 18.71 -18.25 11.35
CA LYS A 298 18.50 -18.10 12.78
C LYS A 298 17.90 -19.35 13.42
N PHE A 299 16.93 -19.99 12.76
CA PHE A 299 16.36 -21.26 13.21
C PHE A 299 17.43 -22.36 13.31
N ILE A 300 18.32 -22.48 12.32
CA ILE A 300 19.43 -23.44 12.34
C ILE A 300 20.36 -23.14 13.53
N GLN A 301 20.78 -21.89 13.71
CA GLN A 301 21.67 -21.49 14.80
C GLN A 301 21.07 -21.75 16.19
N GLU A 302 19.78 -21.48 16.37
CA GLU A 302 19.13 -21.58 17.68
C GLU A 302 18.65 -22.99 18.03
N ASN A 303 18.32 -23.82 17.04
CA ASN A 303 17.62 -25.10 17.30
C ASN A 303 18.37 -26.34 16.79
N ILE A 304 19.28 -26.18 15.83
CA ILE A 304 19.96 -27.31 15.19
C ILE A 304 21.44 -27.32 15.57
N LEU A 305 22.07 -26.14 15.71
CA LEU A 305 23.50 -26.03 16.02
C LEU A 305 23.86 -26.75 17.33
N GLU A 306 23.06 -26.61 18.38
CA GLU A 306 23.33 -27.28 19.66
C GLU A 306 23.21 -28.81 19.57
N GLU A 307 22.22 -29.32 18.85
CA GLU A 307 22.04 -30.76 18.64
C GLU A 307 23.10 -31.36 17.70
N LEU A 308 23.50 -30.60 16.66
CA LEU A 308 24.64 -30.97 15.82
C LEU A 308 25.92 -30.99 16.65
N VAL A 309 26.22 -29.95 17.42
CA VAL A 309 27.40 -29.92 18.30
C VAL A 309 27.35 -31.07 19.30
N LYS A 310 26.21 -31.39 19.92
CA LYS A 310 26.08 -32.54 20.82
C LYS A 310 26.32 -33.88 20.14
N ALA A 311 25.78 -34.08 18.94
CA ALA A 311 25.96 -35.33 18.19
C ALA A 311 27.40 -35.47 17.66
N TYR A 312 27.97 -34.36 17.23
CA TYR A 312 29.25 -34.28 16.54
C TYR A 312 30.43 -34.28 17.53
N MET A 313 30.27 -33.61 18.68
CA MET A 313 31.19 -33.65 19.84
C MET A 313 30.81 -34.75 20.85
N HIS A 314 29.97 -35.72 20.46
CA HIS A 314 29.55 -36.77 21.37
C HIS A 314 30.76 -37.62 21.81
N PRO A 315 30.98 -37.89 23.11
CA PRO A 315 32.17 -38.58 23.59
C PRO A 315 32.45 -39.92 22.92
N LYS A 316 31.41 -40.69 22.57
CA LYS A 316 31.56 -41.95 21.83
C LYS A 316 32.19 -41.78 20.44
N ARG A 317 31.88 -40.68 19.74
CA ARG A 317 32.45 -40.38 18.42
C ARG A 317 33.90 -39.96 18.55
N ILE A 318 34.21 -39.13 19.53
CA ILE A 318 35.59 -38.71 19.86
C ILE A 318 36.45 -39.94 20.19
N VAL A 319 35.96 -40.82 21.07
CA VAL A 319 36.67 -42.08 21.41
C VAL A 319 36.87 -42.95 20.19
N MET A 320 35.86 -43.08 19.32
CA MET A 320 35.99 -43.85 18.07
C MET A 320 37.07 -43.27 17.14
N LEU A 321 37.19 -41.95 17.02
CA LEU A 321 38.23 -41.30 16.20
C LEU A 321 39.62 -41.52 16.81
N LEU A 322 39.75 -41.42 18.13
CA LEU A 322 41.00 -41.74 18.83
C LEU A 322 41.39 -43.22 18.65
N ASP A 323 40.43 -44.14 18.73
CA ASP A 323 40.65 -45.58 18.50
C ASP A 323 41.03 -45.90 17.04
N MET A 324 40.64 -45.04 16.09
CA MET A 324 41.05 -45.12 14.68
C MET A 324 42.47 -44.59 14.44
N GLY A 325 43.14 -44.07 15.48
CA GLY A 325 44.54 -43.64 15.45
C GLY A 325 44.76 -42.15 15.17
N TYR A 326 43.72 -41.32 15.23
CA TYR A 326 43.87 -39.87 15.18
C TYR A 326 44.37 -39.34 16.52
N GLU A 327 45.33 -38.41 16.50
CA GLU A 327 45.79 -37.71 17.70
C GLU A 327 44.80 -36.60 18.09
N ILE A 328 44.79 -36.19 19.37
CA ILE A 328 43.83 -35.19 19.89
C ILE A 328 43.98 -33.87 19.14
N GLU A 329 45.21 -33.50 18.80
CA GLU A 329 45.57 -32.30 18.05
C GLU A 329 45.08 -32.33 16.60
N GLU A 330 44.81 -33.52 16.04
CA GLU A 330 44.28 -33.71 14.68
C GLU A 330 42.75 -33.70 14.64
N LEU A 331 42.08 -33.80 15.80
CA LEU A 331 40.62 -33.84 15.87
C LEU A 331 39.97 -32.50 15.50
N ASP A 332 40.65 -31.37 15.74
CA ASP A 332 40.15 -30.03 15.41
C ASP A 332 40.04 -29.80 13.89
N ASP A 333 40.81 -30.54 13.08
CA ASP A 333 40.80 -30.43 11.61
C ASP A 333 39.80 -31.39 10.93
N ILE A 334 39.35 -32.43 11.64
CA ILE A 334 38.49 -33.51 11.12
C ILE A 334 37.06 -33.41 11.67
N MET A 335 36.89 -32.72 12.79
CA MET A 335 35.58 -32.33 13.32
C MET A 335 35.16 -31.00 12.70
#